data_AF-A0A925G0G2-F1
#
_entry.id   AF-A0A925G0G2-F1
#
_cell.length_a   1.000
_cell.length_b   1.000
_cell.length_c   1.000
_cell.angle_alpha   90.00
_cell.angle_beta   90.00
_cell.angle_gamma   90.00
#
_symmetry.space_group_name_H-M   'P 1'
#
loop_
_entity.id
_entity.type
_entity.pdbx_description
1 polymer ?
#
loop_
_entity_poly.entity_id
_entity_poly.type
_entity_poly.pdbx_seq_one_letter_code
_entity_poly.pdbx_strand_id
1 'polypeptide(L)' 'MKKINTKELFSQMGKTIAQHIDTASRLLNESDDLLNTAPAPGKWSVVQVFEHLNSYGMYYLPAMEKAIAGKN' A
#
# COMPACT_ATOMS: atom_id res chain seq x y z
N MET A 1 5.02 -9.37 -26.55
CA MET A 1 4.83 -9.18 -25.09
C MET A 1 6.09 -9.66 -24.37
N LYS A 2 6.63 -8.87 -23.45
CA LYS A 2 7.84 -9.25 -22.69
C LYS A 2 7.46 -10.39 -21.75
N LYS A 3 8.23 -11.49 -21.74
CA LYS A 3 7.96 -12.64 -20.88
C LYS A 3 8.17 -12.20 -19.43
N ILE A 4 7.12 -12.21 -18.63
CA ILE A 4 7.22 -11.86 -17.21
C ILE A 4 7.86 -13.04 -16.47
N ASN A 5 8.96 -12.78 -15.78
CA ASN A 5 9.56 -13.76 -14.88
C ASN A 5 8.79 -13.74 -13.56
N THR A 6 7.82 -14.65 -13.43
CA THR A 6 6.93 -14.74 -12.27
C THR A 6 7.70 -14.86 -10.95
N LYS A 7 8.79 -15.64 -10.90
CA LYS A 7 9.59 -15.82 -9.68
C LYS A 7 10.26 -14.52 -9.23
N GLU A 8 10.85 -13.82 -10.19
CA GLU A 8 11.49 -12.53 -9.96
C GLU A 8 10.47 -11.47 -9.54
N LEU A 9 9.32 -11.43 -10.21
CA LEU A 9 8.23 -10.52 -9.85
C LEU A 9 7.76 -10.75 -8.41
N PHE A 10 7.49 -12.00 -8.02
CA PHE A 10 7.07 -12.31 -6.64
C PHE A 10 8.14 -11.93 -5.61
N SER A 11 9.41 -12.18 -5.90
CA SER A 11 10.51 -11.81 -5.01
C SER A 11 10.60 -10.28 -4.82
N GLN A 12 10.49 -9.52 -5.92
CA GLN A 12 10.49 -8.05 -5.87
C GLN A 12 9.27 -7.52 -5.11
N MET A 13 8.08 -8.05 -5.40
CA MET A 13 6.86 -7.67 -4.68
C MET A 13 6.98 -7.91 -3.18
N GLY A 14 7.46 -9.09 -2.76
CA GLY A 14 7.66 -9.41 -1.34
C GLY A 14 8.62 -8.43 -0.65
N LYS A 15 9.73 -8.09 -1.32
CA LYS A 15 10.68 -7.09 -0.80
C LYS A 15 10.03 -5.71 -0.66
N THR A 16 9.29 -5.27 -1.67
CA THR A 16 8.61 -3.97 -1.65
C THR A 16 7.57 -3.90 -0.54
N ILE A 17 6.78 -4.96 -0.35
CA ILE A 17 5.81 -5.05 0.75
C ILE A 17 6.51 -4.92 2.11
N ALA A 18 7.60 -5.67 2.32
CA ALA A 18 8.35 -5.60 3.57
C ALA A 18 8.89 -4.19 3.85
N GLN A 19 9.41 -3.49 2.84
CA GLN A 19 9.88 -2.12 2.96
C GLN A 19 8.77 -1.12 3.30
N HIS A 20 7.57 -1.30 2.73
CA HIS A 20 6.41 -0.46 3.04
C HIS A 20 5.90 -0.68 4.46
N ILE A 21 5.85 -1.93 4.92
CA ILE A 21 5.50 -2.25 6.31
C ILE A 21 6.47 -1.58 7.28
N ASP A 22 7.77 -1.75 7.05
CA ASP A 22 8.83 -1.14 7.87
C ASP A 22 8.75 0.40 7.89
N THR A 23 8.42 1.01 6.74
CA THR A 23 8.18 2.46 6.67
C THR A 23 6.95 2.88 7.47
N ALA A 24 5.84 2.16 7.34
CA ALA A 24 4.63 2.43 8.12
C ALA A 24 4.88 2.28 9.63
N SER A 25 5.65 1.27 10.04
CA SER A 25 6.02 1.06 11.45
C SER A 25 6.85 2.21 12.01
N ARG A 26 7.77 2.79 11.23
CA ARG A 26 8.53 3.98 11.67
C ARG A 26 7.62 5.18 11.94
N LEU A 27 6.62 5.38 11.09
CA LEU A 27 5.69 6.51 11.19
C LEU A 27 4.84 6.50 12.46
N LEU A 28 4.69 5.35 13.13
CA LEU A 28 4.03 5.25 14.43
C LEU A 28 4.75 6.02 15.55
N ASN A 29 6.03 6.36 15.37
CA ASN A 29 6.82 7.11 16.34
C ASN A 29 6.95 8.60 15.99
N GLU A 30 6.34 9.05 14.89
CA GLU A 30 6.34 10.45 14.50
C GLU A 30 5.25 11.24 15.22
N SER A 31 5.35 12.57 15.20
CA SER A 31 4.34 13.43 15.83
C SER A 31 3.07 13.52 14.98
N ASP A 32 1.92 13.69 15.64
CA ASP A 32 0.64 13.92 14.97
C ASP A 32 0.69 15.12 14.01
N ASP A 33 1.40 16.19 14.39
CA ASP A 33 1.57 17.38 13.55
C ASP A 33 2.28 17.05 12.23
N LEU A 34 3.36 16.25 12.29
CA LEU A 34 4.08 15.79 11.10
C LEU A 34 3.19 14.88 10.24
N LEU A 35 2.46 13.96 10.85
CA LEU A 35 1.60 13.00 10.13
C LEU A 35 0.43 13.68 9.42
N ASN A 36 -0.11 14.77 10.00
CA ASN A 36 -1.25 15.51 9.46
C ASN A 36 -0.86 16.63 8.49
N THR A 37 0.39 17.10 8.51
CA THR A 37 0.83 18.21 7.66
C THR A 37 1.09 17.75 6.22
N ALA A 38 0.50 18.45 5.25
CA ALA A 38 0.83 18.28 3.84
C ALA A 38 2.19 18.95 3.55
N PRO A 39 3.13 18.28 2.88
CA PRO A 39 4.50 18.80 2.72
C PRO A 39 4.61 19.95 1.70
N ALA A 40 3.60 20.11 0.83
CA ALA A 40 3.54 21.19 -0.15
C ALA A 40 2.09 21.34 -0.69
N PRO A 41 1.74 22.49 -1.30
CA PRO A 41 0.45 22.67 -1.96
C PRO A 41 0.17 21.56 -2.98
N GLY A 42 -1.02 20.96 -2.88
CA GLY A 42 -1.44 19.87 -3.76
C GLY A 42 -0.81 18.49 -3.46
N LYS A 43 -0.06 18.34 -2.36
CA LYS A 43 0.41 17.04 -1.85
C LYS A 43 -0.50 16.56 -0.72
N TRP A 44 -0.46 15.25 -0.47
CA TRP A 44 -1.16 14.63 0.63
C TRP A 44 -0.28 14.54 1.86
N SER A 45 -0.89 14.70 3.04
CA SER A 45 -0.27 14.32 4.30
C SER A 45 -0.12 12.80 4.40
N VAL A 46 0.66 12.34 5.37
CA VAL A 46 0.87 10.90 5.61
C VAL A 46 -0.47 10.21 5.88
N VAL A 47 -1.32 10.80 6.73
CA VAL A 47 -2.65 10.24 7.07
C VAL A 47 -3.53 10.12 5.84
N GLN A 48 -3.54 11.13 4.96
CA GLN A 48 -4.33 11.10 3.71
C GLN A 48 -3.85 10.00 2.76
N VAL A 49 -2.53 9.76 2.67
CA VAL A 49 -1.99 8.65 1.88
C VAL A 49 -2.47 7.31 2.44
N PHE A 50 -2.40 7.10 3.75
CA PHE A 50 -2.86 5.85 4.37
C PHE A 50 -4.36 5.65 4.21
N GLU A 51 -5.17 6.70 4.37
CA GLU A 51 -6.62 6.62 4.18
C GLU A 51 -6.98 6.16 2.75
N HIS A 52 -6.28 6.70 1.75
CA HIS A 52 -6.46 6.31 0.36
C HIS A 52 -6.07 4.84 0.12
N LEU A 53 -4.91 4.42 0.62
CA LEU A 53 -4.44 3.04 0.49
C LEU A 53 -5.37 2.05 1.20
N ASN A 54 -5.85 2.39 2.39
CA ASN A 54 -6.78 1.58 3.15
C ASN A 54 -8.12 1.47 2.44
N SER A 55 -8.66 2.58 1.91
CA SER A 55 -9.88 2.58 1.10
C SER A 55 -9.77 1.65 -0.11
N TYR A 56 -8.62 1.67 -0.80
CA TYR A 56 -8.35 0.74 -1.90
C TYR A 56 -8.31 -0.70 -1.42
N GLY A 57 -7.62 -0.98 -0.30
CA GLY A 57 -7.57 -2.32 0.29
C GLY A 57 -8.96 -2.86 0.64
N MET A 58 -9.78 -2.03 1.29
CA MET A 58 -11.15 -2.37 1.67
C MET A 58 -12.03 -2.75 0.47
N TYR A 59 -11.82 -2.13 -0.68
CA TYR A 59 -12.58 -2.43 -1.90
C TYR A 59 -12.00 -3.63 -2.66
N TYR A 60 -10.69 -3.63 -2.92
CA TYR A 60 -10.07 -4.58 -3.84
C TYR A 60 -9.73 -5.92 -3.22
N LEU A 61 -9.39 -6.00 -1.93
CA LEU A 61 -9.07 -7.29 -1.30
C LEU A 61 -10.27 -8.25 -1.34
N PRO A 62 -11.49 -7.85 -0.93
CA PRO A 62 -12.65 -8.74 -1.03
C PRO A 62 -12.99 -9.10 -2.48
N ALA A 63 -12.84 -8.16 -3.41
CA ALA A 63 -13.09 -8.40 -4.83
C ALA A 63 -12.10 -9.42 -5.43
N MET A 64 -10.82 -9.31 -5.06
CA MET A 64 -9.77 -10.25 -5.47
C MET A 64 -10.01 -11.62 -4.84
N GLU A 65 -10.31 -11.70 -3.55
CA GLU A 65 -10.62 -12.95 -2.86
C GLU A 65 -11.80 -13.68 -3.53
N LYS A 66 -12.88 -12.94 -3.85
CA LYS A 66 -14.04 -13.48 -4.57
C LYS A 66 -13.63 -14.08 -5.93
N ALA A 67 -12.83 -13.34 -6.70
CA ALA A 67 -12.37 -13.78 -8.01
C ALA A 67 -11.46 -15.02 -7.93
N ILE A 68 -10.55 -15.07 -6.94
CA ILE A 68 -9.64 -16.19 -6.72
C ILE A 68 -10.39 -17.44 -6.25
N ALA A 69 -11.38 -17.27 -5.36
CA ALA A 69 -12.18 -18.37 -4.82
C ALA A 69 -13.15 -18.99 -5.85
N GLY A 70 -13.27 -18.41 -7.06
CA GLY A 70 -14.15 -18.90 -8.11
C GLY A 70 -15.65 -18.79 -7.78
N LYS A 71 -16.01 -18.05 -6.74
CA LYS A 71 -17.42 -17.82 -6.37
C LYS A 71 -17.93 -16.59 -7.09
N ASN A 72 -18.58 -16.82 -8.24
CA ASN A 72 -19.36 -15.79 -8.95
C ASN A 72 -20.60 -15.40 -8.14
#